data_AF-A0A3S5ESG2-F1
#
_entry.id   AF-A0A3S5ESG2-F1
#
_cell.length_a   1.000
_cell.length_b   1.000
_cell.length_c   1.000
_cell.angle_alpha   90.00
_cell.angle_beta   90.00
_cell.angle_gamma   90.00
#
_symmetry.space_group_name_H-M   'P 1'
#
loop_
_entity.id
_entity.type
_entity.pdbx_description
1 polymer ?
#
loop_
_entity_poly.entity_id
_entity_poly.type
_entity_poly.pdbx_seq_one_letter_code
_entity_poly.pdbx_strand_id
1 'polypeptide(L)'
;MRSSQDIVKSMSQGMASMGMYVVLVFFAAQFVAFFKWTNLGSIVAVKGANLLIDLGLTGPVLFVGFILVCAFINLMISSASAQWALTAPIFVPMLMLVGYAPEVIQAAYRIGDSTTNIITPMMSYFGLIMAVAVRYKKDTGVGTLMAMMIPYSFTFIIGWMTLFYLWVFVFGLPVGPGSFTYFQRHNEGVV
;
A
#
# COMPACT_ATOMS: atom_id res chain seq x y z
N MET A 1 -23.35 19.92 -17.65
CA MET A 1 -23.58 19.00 -18.80
C MET A 1 -24.98 19.26 -19.31
N ARG A 2 -25.13 19.63 -20.60
CA ARG A 2 -26.43 20.00 -21.18
C ARG A 2 -26.81 19.12 -22.38
N SER A 3 -25.86 18.41 -23.01
CA SER A 3 -26.13 17.45 -24.08
C SER A 3 -25.42 16.10 -23.86
N SER A 4 -25.86 15.07 -24.57
CA SER A 4 -25.19 13.75 -24.58
C SER A 4 -23.73 13.83 -25.08
N GLN A 5 -23.40 14.82 -25.93
CA GLN A 5 -22.02 15.04 -26.38
C GLN A 5 -21.12 15.56 -25.25
N ASP A 6 -21.66 16.35 -24.32
CA ASP A 6 -20.91 16.80 -23.14
C ASP A 6 -20.53 15.63 -22.23
N ILE A 7 -21.38 14.61 -22.16
CA ILE A 7 -21.12 13.39 -21.39
C ILE A 7 -19.95 12.64 -22.01
N VAL A 8 -20.01 12.37 -23.33
CA VAL A 8 -18.94 11.68 -24.05
C VAL A 8 -17.61 12.46 -23.95
N LYS A 9 -17.66 13.78 -24.10
CA LYS A 9 -16.48 14.64 -23.95
C LYS A 9 -15.88 14.56 -22.54
N SER A 10 -16.72 14.55 -21.51
CA SER A 10 -16.28 14.43 -20.12
C SER A 10 -15.67 13.07 -19.81
N MET A 11 -16.26 11.98 -20.34
CA MET A 11 -15.69 10.63 -20.23
C MET A 11 -14.32 10.52 -20.93
N SER A 12 -14.21 11.07 -22.14
CA SER A 12 -12.96 11.11 -22.90
C SER A 12 -11.87 11.89 -22.15
N GLN A 13 -12.22 13.04 -21.58
CA GLN A 13 -11.29 13.84 -20.79
C GLN A 13 -10.86 13.15 -19.49
N GLY A 14 -11.78 12.40 -18.87
CA GLY A 14 -11.45 11.50 -17.76
C GLY A 14 -10.42 10.45 -18.15
N MET A 15 -10.63 9.75 -19.28
CA MET A 15 -9.67 8.76 -19.79
C MET A 15 -8.32 9.38 -20.16
N ALA A 16 -8.30 10.60 -20.71
CA ALA A 16 -7.06 11.31 -21.02
C ALA A 16 -6.20 11.54 -19.77
N SER A 17 -6.82 11.84 -18.61
CA SER A 17 -6.10 12.02 -17.35
C SER A 17 -5.47 10.72 -16.81
N MET A 18 -5.95 9.55 -17.25
CA MET A 18 -5.42 8.24 -16.87
C MET A 18 -4.23 7.79 -17.72
N GLY A 19 -3.77 8.59 -18.69
CA GLY A 19 -2.68 8.21 -19.61
C GLY A 19 -1.40 7.75 -18.90
N MET A 20 -0.96 8.48 -17.87
CA MET A 20 0.20 8.07 -17.06
C MET A 20 -0.03 6.75 -16.32
N TYR A 21 -1.24 6.54 -15.79
CA TYR A 21 -1.61 5.31 -15.10
C TYR A 21 -1.57 4.10 -16.04
N VAL A 22 -2.06 4.25 -17.28
CA VAL A 22 -2.02 3.17 -18.29
C VAL A 22 -0.57 2.77 -18.60
N VAL A 23 0.32 3.74 -18.79
CA VAL A 23 1.75 3.47 -19.03
C VAL A 23 2.39 2.74 -17.84
N LEU A 24 2.09 3.17 -16.61
CA LEU A 24 2.58 2.53 -15.40
C LEU A 24 2.10 1.08 -15.30
N VAL A 25 0.78 0.85 -15.45
CA VAL A 25 0.19 -0.49 -15.37
C VAL A 25 0.74 -1.40 -16.48
N PHE A 26 1.02 -0.86 -17.67
CA PHE A 26 1.67 -1.61 -18.74
C PHE A 26 3.02 -2.17 -18.29
N PHE A 27 3.93 -1.33 -17.78
CA PHE A 27 5.24 -1.80 -17.30
C PHE A 27 5.14 -2.68 -16.06
N ALA A 28 4.22 -2.39 -15.14
CA ALA A 28 3.96 -3.24 -13.98
C ALA A 28 3.50 -4.64 -14.40
N ALA A 29 2.60 -4.74 -15.38
CA ALA A 29 2.15 -6.02 -15.92
C ALA A 29 3.30 -6.81 -16.56
N GLN A 30 4.18 -6.14 -17.33
CA GLN A 30 5.37 -6.77 -17.89
C GLN A 30 6.33 -7.25 -16.81
N PHE A 31 6.58 -6.43 -15.78
CA PHE A 31 7.41 -6.82 -14.63
C PHE A 31 6.85 -8.05 -13.94
N VAL A 32 5.55 -8.07 -13.59
CA VAL A 32 4.91 -9.23 -12.94
C VAL A 32 5.00 -10.47 -13.83
N ALA A 33 4.77 -10.33 -15.13
CA ALA A 33 4.86 -11.44 -16.08
C ALA A 33 6.28 -12.02 -16.14
N PHE A 34 7.31 -11.18 -16.28
CA PHE A 34 8.71 -11.63 -16.31
C PHE A 34 9.18 -12.15 -14.95
N PHE A 35 8.75 -11.55 -13.85
CA PHE A 35 9.09 -11.99 -12.49
C PHE A 35 8.51 -13.37 -12.17
N LYS A 36 7.31 -13.67 -12.70
CA LYS A 36 6.72 -15.00 -12.67
C LYS A 36 7.43 -15.96 -13.62
N TRP A 37 7.66 -15.57 -14.87
CA TRP A 37 8.26 -16.43 -15.90
C TRP A 37 9.69 -16.87 -15.54
N THR A 38 10.47 -15.98 -14.93
CA THR A 38 11.85 -16.26 -14.47
C THR A 38 11.91 -17.05 -13.17
N ASN A 39 10.77 -17.36 -12.53
CA ASN A 39 10.68 -17.96 -11.19
C ASN A 39 11.32 -17.15 -10.06
N LEU A 40 11.78 -15.91 -10.33
CA LEU A 40 12.35 -15.05 -9.29
C LEU A 40 11.33 -14.74 -8.20
N GLY A 41 10.05 -14.57 -8.56
CA GLY A 41 8.99 -14.35 -7.57
C GLY A 41 8.85 -15.51 -6.59
N SER A 42 8.85 -16.75 -7.08
CA SER A 42 8.78 -17.93 -6.23
C SER A 42 10.01 -18.05 -5.33
N ILE A 43 11.21 -17.81 -5.87
CA ILE A 43 12.45 -17.87 -5.10
C ILE A 43 12.47 -16.82 -3.98
N VAL A 44 12.12 -15.57 -4.30
CA VAL A 44 12.08 -14.48 -3.32
C VAL A 44 11.01 -14.73 -2.27
N ALA A 45 9.83 -15.20 -2.67
CA ALA A 45 8.74 -15.52 -1.75
C ALA A 45 9.13 -16.61 -0.75
N VAL A 46 9.70 -17.72 -1.22
CA VAL A 46 10.11 -18.84 -0.36
C VAL A 46 11.27 -18.46 0.55
N LYS A 47 12.32 -17.81 0.01
CA LYS A 47 13.46 -17.38 0.84
C LYS A 47 13.05 -16.34 1.87
N GLY A 48 12.20 -15.39 1.51
CA GLY A 48 11.70 -14.39 2.44
C GLY A 48 10.78 -14.98 3.50
N ALA A 49 9.89 -15.90 3.13
CA ALA A 49 9.03 -16.59 4.08
C ALA A 49 9.84 -17.41 5.08
N ASN A 50 10.85 -18.17 4.60
CA ASN A 50 11.75 -18.92 5.48
C ASN A 50 12.50 -18.00 6.44
N LEU A 51 13.01 -16.86 5.96
CA LEU A 51 13.67 -15.87 6.82
C LEU A 51 12.73 -15.34 7.92
N LEU A 52 11.46 -15.06 7.60
CA LEU A 52 10.48 -14.65 8.60
C LEU A 52 10.17 -15.76 9.61
N ILE A 53 10.08 -17.02 9.14
CA ILE A 53 9.85 -18.19 9.99
C ILE A 53 11.03 -18.42 10.93
N ASP A 54 12.26 -18.36 10.41
CA ASP A 54 13.51 -18.55 11.18
C ASP A 54 13.68 -17.49 12.27
N LEU A 55 13.21 -16.26 12.01
CA LEU A 55 13.16 -15.17 12.99
C LEU A 55 12.01 -15.30 14.00
N GLY A 56 11.13 -16.30 13.85
CA GLY A 56 9.93 -16.46 14.68
C GLY A 56 8.83 -15.44 14.39
N LEU A 57 8.92 -14.70 13.28
CA LEU A 57 7.97 -13.66 12.87
C LEU A 57 6.80 -14.25 12.06
N THR A 58 6.15 -15.29 12.59
CA THR A 58 5.00 -15.96 11.96
C THR A 58 3.66 -15.47 12.50
N GLY A 59 3.66 -14.81 13.65
CA GLY A 59 2.46 -14.27 14.28
C GLY A 59 2.09 -12.86 13.82
N PRO A 60 0.99 -12.28 14.34
CA PRO A 60 0.47 -10.97 13.91
C PRO A 60 1.50 -9.83 13.94
N VAL A 61 2.50 -9.90 14.81
CA VAL A 61 3.60 -8.92 14.97
C VAL A 61 4.33 -8.62 13.66
N LEU A 62 4.37 -9.58 12.72
CA LEU A 62 4.87 -9.39 11.35
C LEU A 62 4.30 -8.11 10.70
N PHE A 63 3.01 -7.82 10.93
CA PHE A 63 2.34 -6.71 10.28
C PHE A 63 2.85 -5.36 10.77
N VAL A 64 3.44 -5.27 11.97
CA VAL A 64 4.16 -4.05 12.39
C VAL A 64 5.31 -3.78 11.43
N GLY A 65 6.17 -4.78 11.20
CA GLY A 65 7.30 -4.66 10.29
C GLY A 65 6.87 -4.34 8.87
N PHE A 66 5.85 -5.04 8.37
CA PHE A 66 5.32 -4.81 7.02
C PHE A 66 4.74 -3.40 6.84
N ILE A 67 3.92 -2.92 7.78
CA ILE A 67 3.35 -1.56 7.75
C ILE A 67 4.47 -0.51 7.76
N LEU A 68 5.48 -0.68 8.62
CA LEU A 68 6.61 0.26 8.69
C LEU A 68 7.45 0.28 7.41
N VAL A 69 7.70 -0.88 6.80
CA VAL A 69 8.38 -0.95 5.49
C VAL A 69 7.57 -0.25 4.41
N CYS A 70 6.25 -0.48 4.34
CA CYS A 70 5.39 0.23 3.40
C CYS A 70 5.36 1.74 3.66
N ALA A 71 5.27 2.16 4.91
CA ALA A 71 5.31 3.56 5.32
C ALA A 71 6.64 4.24 4.95
N PHE A 72 7.77 3.53 5.06
CA PHE A 72 9.08 4.00 4.66
C PHE A 72 9.22 4.14 3.15
N ILE A 73 8.82 3.12 2.37
CA ILE A 73 8.84 3.16 0.90
C ILE A 73 7.98 4.32 0.39
N ASN A 74 6.85 4.59 1.05
CA ASN A 74 5.93 5.66 0.67
C ASN A 74 6.56 7.07 0.76
N LEU A 75 7.58 7.27 1.59
CA LEU A 75 8.34 8.52 1.61
C LEU A 75 9.07 8.78 0.30
N MET A 76 9.47 7.72 -0.41
CA MET A 76 10.15 7.76 -1.70
C MET A 76 9.17 7.70 -2.88
N ILE A 77 8.13 6.87 -2.76
CA ILE A 77 7.14 6.61 -3.82
C ILE A 77 5.74 6.89 -3.25
N SER A 78 5.30 8.16 -3.27
CA SER A 78 4.00 8.59 -2.70
C SER A 78 2.76 8.14 -3.51
N SER A 79 2.95 7.36 -4.58
CA SER A 79 1.84 6.86 -5.40
C SER A 79 1.42 5.47 -4.95
N ALA A 80 0.22 5.39 -4.35
CA ALA A 80 -0.36 4.15 -3.85
C ALA A 80 -0.40 3.03 -4.90
N SER A 81 -0.75 3.35 -6.14
CA SER A 81 -0.78 2.36 -7.22
C SER A 81 0.62 1.96 -7.68
N ALA A 82 1.57 2.89 -7.72
CA ALA A 82 2.94 2.61 -8.14
C ALA A 82 3.67 1.75 -7.11
N GLN A 83 3.57 2.11 -5.84
CA GLN A 83 4.18 1.37 -4.75
C GLN A 83 3.57 -0.05 -4.64
N TRP A 84 2.26 -0.19 -4.76
CA TRP A 84 1.62 -1.51 -4.70
C TRP A 84 2.00 -2.37 -5.90
N ALA A 85 2.06 -1.80 -7.11
CA ALA A 85 2.47 -2.51 -8.31
C ALA A 85 3.88 -3.12 -8.20
N LEU A 86 4.78 -2.47 -7.46
CA LEU A 86 6.13 -2.96 -7.20
C LEU A 86 6.20 -3.95 -6.03
N THR A 87 5.51 -3.64 -4.92
CA THR A 87 5.65 -4.38 -3.67
C THR A 87 4.76 -5.62 -3.59
N ALA A 88 3.56 -5.59 -4.17
CA ALA A 88 2.61 -6.70 -4.12
C ALA A 88 3.17 -8.02 -4.69
N PRO A 89 3.85 -8.03 -5.86
CA PRO A 89 4.40 -9.27 -6.43
C PRO A 89 5.47 -9.94 -5.57
N ILE A 90 6.06 -9.19 -4.63
CA ILE A 90 7.13 -9.65 -3.74
C ILE A 90 6.54 -10.07 -2.39
N PHE A 91 5.80 -9.17 -1.73
CA PHE A 91 5.33 -9.37 -0.37
C PHE A 91 4.08 -10.23 -0.27
N VAL A 92 3.15 -10.14 -1.23
CA VAL A 92 1.90 -10.92 -1.14
C VAL A 92 2.18 -12.42 -1.17
N PRO A 93 2.95 -12.98 -2.14
CA PRO A 93 3.25 -14.41 -2.13
C PRO A 93 4.05 -14.83 -0.90
N MET A 94 5.00 -13.99 -0.45
CA MET A 94 5.81 -14.26 0.74
C MET A 94 4.95 -14.42 2.00
N LEU A 95 4.04 -13.48 2.24
CA LEU A 95 3.20 -13.47 3.45
C LEU A 95 2.06 -14.50 3.37
N MET A 96 1.62 -14.85 2.17
CA MET A 96 0.72 -15.99 1.95
C MET A 96 1.38 -17.31 2.35
N LEU A 97 2.68 -17.48 2.08
CA LEU A 97 3.43 -18.67 2.51
C LEU A 97 3.57 -18.76 4.04
N VAL A 98 3.65 -17.61 4.73
CA VAL A 98 3.63 -17.54 6.21
C VAL A 98 2.25 -17.89 6.77
N GLY A 99 1.17 -17.68 6.00
CA GLY A 99 -0.18 -18.12 6.34
C GLY A 99 -1.24 -17.00 6.40
N TYR A 100 -0.97 -15.83 5.83
CA TYR A 100 -1.91 -14.71 5.83
C TYR A 100 -2.58 -14.48 4.48
N ALA A 101 -3.88 -14.19 4.49
CA ALA A 101 -4.64 -13.97 3.26
C ALA A 101 -4.24 -12.65 2.57
N PRO A 102 -4.26 -12.58 1.22
CA PRO A 102 -3.85 -11.40 0.46
C PRO A 102 -4.66 -10.14 0.81
N GLU A 103 -5.91 -10.28 1.24
CA GLU A 103 -6.77 -9.18 1.63
C GLU A 103 -6.28 -8.50 2.92
N VAL A 104 -5.83 -9.28 3.90
CA VAL A 104 -5.24 -8.76 5.15
C VAL A 104 -3.92 -8.06 4.85
N ILE A 105 -3.12 -8.64 3.96
CA ILE A 105 -1.86 -8.05 3.51
C ILE A 105 -2.13 -6.70 2.81
N GLN A 106 -3.13 -6.64 1.93
CA GLN A 106 -3.52 -5.39 1.28
C GLN A 106 -4.05 -4.36 2.28
N ALA A 107 -4.83 -4.77 3.29
CA ALA A 107 -5.29 -3.87 4.34
C ALA A 107 -4.11 -3.25 5.11
N ALA A 108 -3.13 -4.06 5.50
CA ALA A 108 -1.92 -3.58 6.16
C ALA A 108 -1.10 -2.63 5.25
N TYR A 109 -0.99 -2.95 3.96
CA TYR A 109 -0.33 -2.07 2.99
C TYR A 109 -0.96 -0.67 2.95
N ARG A 110 -2.29 -0.59 2.90
CA ARG A 110 -3.02 0.68 2.83
C ARG A 110 -2.83 1.55 4.08
N ILE A 111 -2.59 0.94 5.23
CA ILE A 111 -2.23 1.66 6.46
C ILE A 111 -0.84 2.31 6.30
N GLY A 112 0.15 1.55 5.82
CA GLY A 112 1.49 2.09 5.58
C GLY A 112 1.50 3.21 4.54
N ASP A 113 0.86 3.00 3.39
CA ASP A 113 0.74 3.96 2.29
C ASP A 113 0.07 5.28 2.72
N SER A 114 -0.97 5.23 3.53
CA SER A 114 -1.72 6.43 3.90
C SER A 114 -1.05 7.28 4.99
N THR A 115 -0.38 6.65 5.95
CA THR A 115 0.04 7.31 7.20
C THR A 115 1.22 8.25 7.05
N THR A 116 2.07 8.06 6.03
CA THR A 116 3.27 8.91 5.79
C THR A 116 3.15 9.89 4.63
N ASN A 117 2.00 9.92 3.93
CA ASN A 117 1.77 10.85 2.82
C ASN A 117 1.88 12.32 3.20
N ILE A 118 1.58 12.67 4.47
CA ILE A 118 1.61 14.04 4.96
C ILE A 118 3.02 14.55 5.35
N ILE A 119 4.01 13.65 5.41
CA ILE A 119 5.40 13.96 5.76
C ILE A 119 6.37 13.77 4.59
N THR A 120 5.88 13.59 3.36
CA THR A 120 6.73 13.51 2.17
C THR A 120 6.57 14.72 1.26
N PRO A 121 7.67 15.35 0.81
CA PRO A 121 7.61 16.41 -0.19
C PRO A 121 7.33 15.86 -1.60
N MET A 122 7.39 14.53 -1.78
CA MET A 122 7.22 13.85 -3.07
C MET A 122 5.74 13.71 -3.48
N MET A 123 4.79 14.06 -2.61
CA MET A 123 3.36 13.99 -2.93
C MET A 123 2.98 15.05 -3.99
N SER A 124 2.12 14.67 -4.93
CA SER A 124 1.75 15.53 -6.07
C SER A 124 1.08 16.86 -5.68
N TYR A 125 0.43 16.90 -4.51
CA TYR A 125 -0.28 18.08 -4.00
C TYR A 125 0.59 18.99 -3.12
N PHE A 126 1.85 18.64 -2.87
CA PHE A 126 2.71 19.34 -1.93
C PHE A 126 2.83 20.84 -2.24
N GLY A 127 3.02 21.19 -3.51
CA GLY A 127 3.14 22.59 -3.95
C GLY A 127 1.90 23.44 -3.65
N LEU A 128 0.70 22.86 -3.80
CA LEU A 128 -0.56 23.54 -3.47
C LEU A 128 -0.66 23.78 -1.95
N ILE A 129 -0.33 22.76 -1.14
CA ILE A 129 -0.37 22.87 0.32
C ILE A 129 0.64 23.93 0.80
N MET A 130 1.85 23.94 0.24
CA MET A 130 2.87 24.95 0.53
C MET A 130 2.40 26.36 0.17
N ALA A 131 1.77 26.55 -0.99
CA ALA A 131 1.25 27.86 -1.39
C ALA A 131 0.19 28.38 -0.40
N VAL A 132 -0.69 27.49 0.09
CA VAL A 132 -1.68 27.85 1.11
C VAL A 132 -1.02 28.14 2.46
N ALA A 133 -0.04 27.34 2.88
CA ALA A 133 0.66 27.54 4.15
C ALA A 133 1.43 28.87 4.18
N VAL A 134 2.18 29.18 3.11
CA VAL A 134 2.93 30.44 2.95
C VAL A 134 2.01 31.66 2.92
N ARG A 135 0.77 31.52 2.42
CA ARG A 135 -0.22 32.60 2.43
C ARG A 135 -0.57 33.06 3.84
N TYR A 136 -0.68 32.14 4.80
CA TYR A 136 -1.01 32.46 6.21
C TYR A 136 0.23 32.72 7.06
N LYS A 137 1.33 32.00 6.79
CA LYS A 137 2.57 32.08 7.53
C LYS A 137 3.77 32.08 6.58
N LYS A 138 4.25 33.29 6.24
CA LYS A 138 5.24 33.54 5.18
C LYS A 138 6.60 32.87 5.39
N ASP A 139 6.95 32.59 6.65
CA ASP A 139 8.18 31.90 7.08
C ASP A 139 8.06 30.36 7.03
N THR A 140 6.96 29.81 6.51
CA THR A 140 6.78 28.36 6.39
C THR A 140 7.62 27.81 5.24
N GLY A 141 8.73 27.15 5.59
CA GLY A 141 9.52 26.33 4.67
C GLY A 141 9.00 24.90 4.55
N VAL A 142 9.56 24.15 3.59
CA VAL A 142 9.25 22.72 3.38
C VAL A 142 9.46 21.91 4.66
N GLY A 143 10.61 22.09 5.31
CA GLY A 143 10.92 21.42 6.57
C GLY A 143 9.98 21.80 7.71
N THR A 144 9.55 23.07 7.79
CA THR A 144 8.60 23.54 8.81
C THR A 144 7.24 22.85 8.66
N LEU A 145 6.74 22.75 7.43
CA LEU A 145 5.48 22.08 7.14
C LEU A 145 5.57 20.58 7.46
N MET A 146 6.65 19.91 7.01
CA MET A 146 6.87 18.49 7.30
C MET A 146 6.98 18.22 8.79
N ALA A 147 7.79 18.99 9.52
CA ALA A 147 7.97 18.84 10.96
C ALA A 147 6.65 19.03 11.73
N MET A 148 5.80 19.95 11.28
CA MET A 148 4.46 20.13 11.85
C MET A 148 3.56 18.91 11.66
N MET A 149 3.75 18.15 10.57
CA MET A 149 2.95 16.96 10.23
C MET A 149 3.49 15.66 10.85
N ILE A 150 4.75 15.63 11.33
CA ILE A 150 5.35 14.45 11.96
C ILE A 150 4.49 13.91 13.12
N PRO A 151 4.04 14.72 14.10
CA PRO A 151 3.21 14.22 15.20
C PRO A 151 1.90 13.59 14.73
N TYR A 152 1.29 14.14 13.67
CA TYR A 152 0.07 13.59 13.08
C TYR A 152 0.34 12.23 12.45
N SER A 153 1.43 12.11 11.67
CA SER A 153 1.81 10.85 11.02
C SER A 153 2.05 9.73 12.05
N PHE A 154 2.76 10.03 13.14
CA PHE A 154 2.95 9.08 14.23
C PHE A 154 1.65 8.72 14.95
N THR A 155 0.75 9.68 15.16
CA THR A 155 -0.55 9.41 15.80
C THR A 155 -1.39 8.50 14.90
N PHE A 156 -1.42 8.77 13.59
CA PHE A 156 -2.17 7.96 12.64
C PHE A 156 -1.59 6.57 12.47
N ILE A 157 -0.27 6.41 12.39
CA ILE A 157 0.32 5.08 12.22
C ILE A 157 0.03 4.19 13.43
N ILE A 158 0.17 4.72 14.65
CA ILE A 158 -0.13 4.00 15.88
C ILE A 158 -1.63 3.69 15.95
N GLY A 159 -2.50 4.69 15.75
CA GLY A 159 -3.94 4.52 15.81
C GLY A 159 -4.47 3.53 14.78
N TRP A 160 -3.99 3.59 13.54
CA TRP A 160 -4.37 2.64 12.49
C TRP A 160 -3.86 1.23 12.76
N MET A 161 -2.62 1.09 13.24
CA MET A 161 -2.09 -0.22 13.64
C MET A 161 -2.94 -0.80 14.77
N THR A 162 -3.24 -0.02 15.82
CA THR A 162 -4.10 -0.47 16.92
C THR A 162 -5.46 -0.91 16.41
N LEU A 163 -6.10 -0.11 15.56
CA LEU A 163 -7.39 -0.47 14.95
C LEU A 163 -7.29 -1.78 14.15
N PHE A 164 -6.26 -1.94 13.33
CA PHE A 164 -6.03 -3.15 12.55
C PHE A 164 -5.87 -4.39 13.44
N TYR A 165 -5.09 -4.29 14.52
CA TYR A 165 -4.91 -5.40 15.45
C TYR A 165 -6.18 -5.75 16.21
N LEU A 166 -6.88 -4.74 16.73
CA LEU A 166 -8.15 -4.95 17.43
C LEU A 166 -9.18 -5.59 16.49
N TRP A 167 -9.32 -5.08 15.27
CA TRP A 167 -10.29 -5.57 14.30
C TRP A 167 -10.00 -7.00 13.85
N VAL A 168 -8.79 -7.26 13.36
CA VAL A 168 -8.46 -8.51 12.66
C VAL A 168 -8.09 -9.64 13.62
N PHE A 169 -7.35 -9.35 14.69
CA PHE A 169 -6.77 -10.39 15.55
C PHE A 169 -7.46 -10.53 16.91
N VAL A 170 -8.02 -9.45 17.45
CA VAL A 170 -8.75 -9.52 18.73
C VAL A 170 -10.22 -9.87 18.51
N PHE A 171 -10.90 -9.13 17.63
CA PHE A 171 -12.31 -9.39 17.32
C PHE A 171 -12.52 -10.44 16.23
N GLY A 172 -11.46 -10.83 15.51
CA GLY A 172 -11.54 -11.82 14.43
C GLY A 172 -12.43 -11.37 13.27
N LEU A 173 -12.64 -10.06 13.10
CA LEU A 173 -13.53 -9.53 12.08
C LEU A 173 -12.85 -9.58 10.71
N PRO A 174 -13.58 -10.01 9.67
CA PRO A 174 -13.02 -10.06 8.33
C PRO A 174 -12.72 -8.64 7.82
N VAL A 175 -11.63 -8.49 7.08
CA VAL A 175 -11.24 -7.20 6.47
C VAL A 175 -12.15 -6.81 5.29
N GLY A 176 -12.95 -7.75 4.81
CA GLY A 176 -13.92 -7.55 3.74
C GLY A 176 -14.94 -8.70 3.67
N PRO A 177 -16.04 -8.53 2.93
CA PRO A 177 -17.05 -9.58 2.78
C PRO A 177 -16.43 -10.82 2.15
N GLY A 178 -16.55 -11.96 2.84
CA GLY A 178 -15.97 -13.24 2.38
C GLY A 178 -14.45 -13.36 2.50
N SER A 179 -13.77 -12.42 3.18
CA SER A 179 -12.32 -12.46 3.38
C SER A 179 -11.95 -13.20 4.66
N PHE A 180 -11.12 -14.24 4.53
CA PHE A 180 -10.52 -14.93 5.68
C PHE A 180 -9.28 -14.19 6.17
N THR A 181 -9.02 -14.24 7.48
CA THR A 181 -7.80 -13.65 8.06
C THR A 181 -6.55 -14.47 7.72
N TYR A 182 -6.68 -15.78 7.78
CA TYR A 182 -5.61 -16.73 7.50
C TYR A 182 -5.78 -17.31 6.11
N PHE A 183 -4.65 -17.51 5.43
CA PHE A 183 -4.61 -18.17 4.15
C PHE A 183 -4.93 -19.66 4.35
N GLN A 184 -6.11 -20.09 3.96
CA GLN A 184 -6.43 -21.50 3.85
C GLN A 184 -5.62 -22.07 2.69
N ARG A 185 -4.52 -22.78 2.99
CA ARG A 185 -3.99 -23.73 2.00
C ARG A 185 -5.12 -24.69 1.70
N HIS A 186 -5.60 -24.68 0.45
CA HIS A 186 -6.51 -25.71 0.00
C HIS A 186 -5.80 -27.05 0.23
N ASN A 187 -6.23 -27.80 1.24
CA ASN A 187 -5.94 -29.22 1.32
C ASN A 187 -6.68 -29.85 0.14
N GLU A 188 -6.05 -29.88 -1.03
CA GLU A 188 -6.37 -30.89 -2.02
C GLU A 188 -5.94 -32.23 -1.43
N GLY A 189 -6.91 -32.92 -0.85
CA GLY A 189 -6.70 -34.19 -0.20
C GLY A 189 -7.99 -34.86 0.25
N VAL A 190 -9.01 -34.93 -0.63
CA VAL A 190 -10.11 -35.92 -0.73
C VAL A 190 -10.77 -35.64 -2.11
N VAL A 191 -10.68 -36.42 -3.19
CA VAL A 191 -10.60 -37.87 -3.49
C VAL A 191 -9.62 -38.08 -4.64
#